data_AF-B0DX11-F1
#
_entry.id   AF-B0DX11-F1
#
_cell.length_a   1.000
_cell.length_b   1.000
_cell.length_c   1.000
_cell.angle_alpha   90.00
_cell.angle_beta   90.00
_cell.angle_gamma   90.00
#
_symmetry.space_group_name_H-M   'P 1'
#
loop_
_entity.id
_entity.type
_entity.pdbx_description
1 polymer ?
#
loop_
_entity_poly.entity_id
_entity_poly.type
_entity_poly.pdbx_seq_one_letter_code
_entity_poly.pdbx_strand_id
1 'polypeptide(L)'
;MSLHAHKPNIVPAIRLAIRGEQLLTSPRFNKGTGFPTNERKAFGLSSRIPYRVNTIDEQCERAYGQLRARDTPIRKNTFLQSLKDQNWTLYYALLSRHLKELVPIIYTPTQGDAIASYSHLFRRSEGLYLTFPEQDSMEQDFLEQTQGREIDLFVCTDSEAILGIGDQGVGGIGISTAKSTMYTLVGGLDPSRSVSVVLDVGTNNEDLLNDPLYVGWPFSRVRGEEYDNFVDKFVQLVRKYYPHSLLHFEDFGVTNAHRILDRYRDTHAAFNDDIQGTGAVTLACIMAAIGVSSRSSVKGQGKRLSDQRYIILGAGSAGMGIAVQIRDAMITADGVSKDAANLRFWMVDREGLLYHPSFEKEFYRPASEKWDEIIRVGADDASTRVELLDTVKEVKPTVLIGCSTASGAFTEEVVKAMAEALQQEDPGTKPIIMPLSNPGKLVEAKPEDVLRWTGGRALVVTGSPFGNVNMDTYIAECNNALI
;
A
#
# COMPACT_ATOMS: atom_id res chain seq x y z
N MET A 1 5.10 15.30 -18.47
CA MET A 1 3.72 15.79 -18.33
C MET A 1 3.63 16.54 -17.01
N SER A 2 3.08 17.76 -16.98
CA SER A 2 2.81 18.44 -15.72
C SER A 2 1.63 17.73 -15.05
N LEU A 3 1.89 16.97 -13.98
CA LEU A 3 0.90 16.24 -13.17
C LEU A 3 -0.16 17.15 -12.52
N HIS A 4 -0.12 18.46 -12.76
CA HIS A 4 -0.96 19.46 -12.11
C HIS A 4 -1.75 20.35 -13.09
N ALA A 5 -1.85 19.96 -14.36
CA ALA A 5 -2.52 20.75 -15.41
C ALA A 5 -4.00 21.07 -15.11
N HIS A 6 -4.62 20.39 -14.14
CA HIS A 6 -6.04 20.51 -13.80
C HIS A 6 -6.32 21.33 -12.53
N LYS A 7 -5.29 21.79 -11.81
CA LYS A 7 -5.51 22.48 -10.52
C LYS A 7 -5.69 23.99 -10.69
N PRO A 8 -6.65 24.62 -9.97
CA PRO A 8 -6.80 26.07 -9.99
C PRO A 8 -5.52 26.75 -9.48
N ASN A 9 -4.96 27.65 -10.29
CA ASN A 9 -3.67 28.31 -10.10
C ASN A 9 -3.63 29.39 -9.00
N ILE A 10 -4.66 29.51 -8.16
CA ILE A 10 -4.72 30.58 -7.16
C ILE A 10 -5.11 29.98 -5.80
N VAL A 11 -4.09 29.58 -5.04
CA VAL A 11 -4.25 29.41 -3.59
C VAL A 11 -4.40 30.81 -3.00
N PRO A 12 -5.52 31.13 -2.32
CA PRO A 12 -5.69 32.44 -1.72
C PRO A 12 -4.59 32.73 -0.69
N ALA A 13 -4.20 34.01 -0.56
CA ALA A 13 -3.22 34.41 0.42
C ALA A 13 -3.71 34.09 1.84
N ILE A 14 -2.96 33.27 2.57
CA ILE A 14 -3.27 32.91 3.97
C ILE A 14 -2.87 34.08 4.86
N ARG A 15 -3.83 34.56 5.67
CA ARG A 15 -3.57 35.60 6.68
C ARG A 15 -3.14 34.95 7.99
N LEU A 16 -2.01 35.40 8.54
CA LEU A 16 -1.40 34.82 9.73
C LEU A 16 -1.25 35.86 10.84
N ALA A 17 -1.60 35.47 12.06
CA ALA A 17 -1.32 36.27 13.26
C ALA A 17 0.02 35.91 13.92
N ILE A 18 0.57 34.73 13.63
CA ILE A 18 1.84 34.24 14.19
C ILE A 18 3.04 35.03 13.64
N ARG A 19 4.05 35.24 14.49
CA ARG A 19 5.22 36.09 14.22
C ARG A 19 6.47 35.51 14.88
N GLY A 20 7.64 36.01 14.50
CA GLY A 20 8.91 35.65 15.15
C GLY A 20 9.15 34.15 15.18
N GLU A 21 9.51 33.62 16.35
CA GLU A 21 9.85 32.21 16.55
C GLU A 21 8.70 31.26 16.25
N GLN A 22 7.46 31.64 16.59
CA GLN A 22 6.29 30.80 16.35
C GLN A 22 6.04 30.56 14.85
N LEU A 23 6.37 31.54 14.00
CA LEU A 23 6.29 31.39 12.56
C LEU A 23 7.44 30.52 12.01
N LEU A 24 8.66 30.67 12.55
CA LEU A 24 9.82 29.87 12.12
C LEU A 24 9.71 28.40 12.51
N THR A 25 9.04 28.09 13.62
CA THR A 25 8.83 26.73 14.11
C THR A 25 7.52 26.09 13.64
N SER A 26 6.71 26.81 12.85
CA SER A 26 5.49 26.29 12.22
C SER A 26 5.81 25.71 10.84
N PRO A 27 5.86 24.38 10.65
CA PRO A 27 6.38 23.79 9.40
C PRO A 27 5.50 24.10 8.19
N ARG A 28 4.20 24.28 8.43
CA ARG A 28 3.22 24.67 7.41
C ARG A 28 3.48 26.06 6.82
N PHE A 29 3.94 27.00 7.65
CA PHE A 29 4.04 28.42 7.28
C PHE A 29 5.48 28.92 7.15
N ASN A 30 6.45 28.17 7.69
CA ASN A 30 7.85 28.52 7.61
C ASN A 30 8.35 28.46 6.16
N LYS A 31 8.92 29.55 5.69
CA LYS A 31 9.56 29.66 4.37
C LYS A 31 11.10 29.62 4.46
N GLY A 32 11.67 29.53 5.66
CA GLY A 32 13.11 29.57 5.89
C GLY A 32 13.78 30.80 5.26
N THR A 33 14.77 30.56 4.40
CA THR A 33 15.45 31.65 3.66
C THR A 33 14.60 32.28 2.56
N GLY A 34 13.45 31.68 2.23
CA GLY A 34 12.50 32.16 1.24
C GLY A 34 11.54 33.26 1.69
N PHE A 35 11.57 33.68 2.96
CA PHE A 35 10.80 34.86 3.38
C PHE A 35 11.33 36.12 2.66
N PRO A 36 10.51 36.85 1.88
CA PRO A 36 10.91 38.11 1.27
C PRO A 36 11.05 39.22 2.33
N THR A 37 11.82 40.27 2.01
CA THR A 37 12.20 41.32 2.97
C THR A 37 11.00 42.03 3.61
N ASN A 38 9.91 42.23 2.87
CA ASN A 38 8.66 42.79 3.40
C ASN A 38 8.02 41.88 4.45
N GLU A 39 7.92 40.57 4.19
CA GLU A 39 7.41 39.59 5.15
C GLU A 39 8.33 39.49 6.38
N ARG A 40 9.66 39.55 6.20
CA ARG A 40 10.60 39.54 7.34
C ARG A 40 10.38 40.73 8.27
N LYS A 41 10.09 41.92 7.75
CA LYS A 41 9.73 43.09 8.57
C LYS A 41 8.36 42.90 9.22
N ALA A 42 7.35 42.53 8.43
CA ALA A 42 5.97 42.38 8.87
C ALA A 42 5.80 41.32 9.96
N PHE A 43 6.54 40.21 9.89
CA PHE A 43 6.46 39.11 10.86
C PHE A 43 7.57 39.14 11.93
N GLY A 44 8.43 40.18 11.96
CA GLY A 44 9.47 40.30 12.98
C GLY A 44 10.59 39.24 12.86
N LEU A 45 10.92 38.84 11.64
CA LEU A 45 11.97 37.85 11.32
C LEU A 45 13.32 38.50 10.97
N SER A 46 13.38 39.83 10.96
CA SER A 46 14.63 40.57 10.72
C SER A 46 15.69 40.14 11.74
N SER A 47 16.89 39.84 11.26
CA SER A 47 18.02 39.31 12.06
C SER A 47 17.81 37.92 12.71
N ARG A 48 16.71 37.21 12.40
CA ARG A 48 16.48 35.81 12.85
C ARG A 48 16.87 34.77 11.80
N ILE A 49 17.03 35.21 10.54
CA ILE A 49 17.41 34.36 9.41
C ILE A 49 18.51 35.05 8.58
N PRO A 50 19.36 34.29 7.85
CA PRO A 50 20.43 34.84 7.03
C PRO A 50 19.96 35.90 6.04
N TYR A 51 20.80 36.89 5.73
CA TYR A 51 20.41 38.09 4.98
C TYR A 51 19.84 37.81 3.57
N ARG A 52 20.47 36.91 2.81
CA ARG A 52 20.05 36.59 1.44
C ARG A 52 18.66 35.96 1.44
N VAL A 53 17.80 36.44 0.55
CA VAL A 53 16.51 35.80 0.24
C VAL A 53 16.79 34.73 -0.82
N ASN A 54 16.34 33.50 -0.57
CA ASN A 54 16.52 32.42 -1.53
C ASN A 54 15.21 32.02 -2.22
N THR A 55 15.27 31.74 -3.51
CA THR A 55 14.12 31.18 -4.23
C THR A 55 13.81 29.77 -3.74
N ILE A 56 12.64 29.24 -4.08
CA ILE A 56 12.32 27.84 -3.77
C ILE A 56 13.30 26.87 -4.48
N ASP A 57 13.77 27.22 -5.68
CA ASP A 57 14.73 26.41 -6.43
C ASP A 57 16.11 26.37 -5.75
N GLU A 58 16.63 27.51 -5.31
CA GLU A 58 17.89 27.56 -4.55
C GLU A 58 17.79 26.78 -3.22
N GLN A 59 16.62 26.80 -2.57
CA GLN A 59 16.37 26.01 -1.36
C GLN A 59 16.32 24.50 -1.67
N CYS A 60 15.65 24.11 -2.76
CA CYS A 60 15.62 22.72 -3.23
C CYS A 60 17.02 22.23 -3.60
N GLU A 61 17.83 23.03 -4.30
CA GLU A 61 19.22 22.67 -4.65
C GLU A 61 20.06 22.39 -3.40
N ARG A 62 19.94 23.24 -2.38
CA ARG A 62 20.62 23.03 -1.09
C ARG A 62 20.14 21.76 -0.39
N ALA A 63 18.81 21.56 -0.30
CA ALA A 63 18.23 20.40 0.36
C ALA A 63 18.59 19.10 -0.37
N TYR A 64 18.59 19.11 -1.71
CA TYR A 64 19.02 17.97 -2.52
C TYR A 64 20.51 17.67 -2.35
N GLY A 65 21.37 18.70 -2.27
CA GLY A 65 22.78 18.52 -1.94
C GLY A 65 22.99 17.82 -0.59
N GLN A 66 22.24 18.22 0.44
CA GLN A 66 22.29 17.62 1.79
C GLN A 66 21.75 16.19 1.81
N LEU A 67 20.70 15.92 1.02
CA LEU A 67 20.11 14.60 0.82
C LEU A 67 21.10 13.63 0.15
N ARG A 68 21.79 14.08 -0.91
CA ARG A 68 22.79 13.27 -1.63
C ARG A 68 24.01 12.93 -0.78
N ALA A 69 24.32 13.74 0.23
CA ALA A 69 25.37 13.46 1.21
C ALA A 69 24.99 12.37 2.23
N ARG A 70 23.79 11.77 2.14
CA ARG A 70 23.36 10.65 2.99
C ARG A 70 23.64 9.32 2.28
N ASP A 71 24.38 8.45 2.95
CA ASP A 71 24.90 7.21 2.33
C ASP A 71 23.85 6.10 2.21
N THR A 72 22.85 6.07 3.08
CA THR A 72 21.85 4.99 3.14
C THR A 72 20.43 5.51 2.91
N PRO A 73 19.52 4.68 2.36
CA PRO A 73 18.12 5.06 2.18
C PRO A 73 17.45 5.56 3.47
N ILE A 74 17.66 4.88 4.60
CA ILE A 74 17.11 5.29 5.90
C ILE A 74 17.65 6.65 6.39
N ARG A 75 18.91 6.98 6.10
CA ARG A 75 19.48 8.31 6.39
C ARG A 75 18.89 9.40 5.49
N LYS A 76 18.51 9.06 4.25
CA LYS A 76 17.76 9.95 3.35
C LYS A 76 16.32 10.16 3.86
N ASN A 77 15.64 9.09 4.27
CA ASN A 77 14.31 9.14 4.85
C ASN A 77 14.26 10.04 6.09
N THR A 78 15.13 9.80 7.08
CA THR A 78 15.20 10.63 8.30
C THR A 78 15.54 12.10 8.04
N PHE A 79 16.35 12.40 7.00
CA PHE A 79 16.57 13.77 6.55
C PHE A 79 15.29 14.40 5.97
N LEU A 80 14.57 13.66 5.12
CA LEU A 80 13.31 14.13 4.53
C LEU A 80 12.23 14.33 5.60
N GLN A 81 12.17 13.47 6.61
CA GLN A 81 11.27 13.67 7.75
C GLN A 81 11.62 14.94 8.53
N SER A 82 12.91 15.15 8.83
CA SER A 82 13.37 16.39 9.46
C SER A 82 13.07 17.63 8.60
N LEU A 83 13.14 17.52 7.27
CA LEU A 83 12.78 18.60 6.35
C LEU A 83 11.27 18.90 6.41
N LYS A 84 10.43 17.87 6.45
CA LYS A 84 8.97 17.98 6.65
C LYS A 84 8.64 18.67 7.97
N ASP A 85 9.34 18.32 9.05
CA ASP A 85 9.15 18.94 10.37
C ASP A 85 9.60 20.41 10.45
N GLN A 86 10.24 20.92 9.41
CA GLN A 86 10.74 22.31 9.36
C GLN A 86 10.00 23.15 8.33
N ASN A 87 9.69 22.61 7.15
CA ASN A 87 9.14 23.37 6.03
C ASN A 87 8.41 22.45 5.03
N TRP A 88 7.08 22.44 5.10
CA TRP A 88 6.22 21.65 4.21
C TRP A 88 6.38 22.03 2.76
N THR A 89 6.43 23.34 2.47
CA THR A 89 6.55 23.82 1.08
C THR A 89 7.83 23.30 0.44
N LEU A 90 8.96 23.38 1.14
CA LEU A 90 10.24 22.88 0.66
C LEU A 90 10.27 21.36 0.54
N TYR A 91 9.70 20.63 1.51
CA TYR A 91 9.58 19.18 1.48
C TYR A 91 8.81 18.69 0.24
N TYR A 92 7.59 19.18 0.02
CA TYR A 92 6.78 18.78 -1.13
C TYR A 92 7.37 19.28 -2.46
N ALA A 93 7.98 20.47 -2.47
CA ALA A 93 8.67 21.00 -3.63
C ALA A 93 9.87 20.13 -4.05
N LEU A 94 10.68 19.65 -3.10
CA LEU A 94 11.81 18.76 -3.37
C LEU A 94 11.32 17.41 -3.91
N LEU A 95 10.35 16.80 -3.23
CA LEU A 95 9.79 15.50 -3.63
C LEU A 95 9.16 15.55 -5.02
N SER A 96 8.41 16.59 -5.34
CA SER A 96 7.76 16.72 -6.65
C SER A 96 8.77 16.83 -7.81
N ARG A 97 9.95 17.43 -7.57
CA ARG A 97 11.03 17.52 -8.58
C ARG A 97 11.77 16.20 -8.80
N HIS A 98 11.78 15.32 -7.80
CA HIS A 98 12.55 14.07 -7.79
C HIS A 98 11.65 12.85 -7.48
N LEU A 99 10.38 12.89 -7.91
CA LEU A 99 9.35 11.95 -7.44
C LEU A 99 9.76 10.49 -7.62
N LYS A 100 10.21 10.10 -8.82
CA LYS A 100 10.65 8.73 -9.11
C LYS A 100 11.83 8.28 -8.24
N GLU A 101 12.76 9.20 -7.92
CA GLU A 101 13.92 8.89 -7.08
C GLU A 101 13.53 8.77 -5.60
N LEU A 102 12.59 9.60 -5.13
CA LEU A 102 12.33 9.78 -3.69
C LEU A 102 11.11 9.03 -3.17
N VAL A 103 10.16 8.60 -4.01
CA VAL A 103 9.06 7.73 -3.58
C VAL A 103 9.60 6.47 -2.86
N PRO A 104 10.60 5.75 -3.38
CA PRO A 104 11.17 4.59 -2.67
C PRO A 104 11.83 4.90 -1.32
N ILE A 105 12.09 6.18 -1.03
CA ILE A 105 12.69 6.67 0.22
C ILE A 105 11.62 7.03 1.25
N ILE A 106 10.54 7.71 0.84
CA ILE A 106 9.46 8.17 1.75
C ILE A 106 8.28 7.18 1.85
N TYR A 107 8.30 6.14 1.02
CA TYR A 107 7.30 5.09 0.94
C TYR A 107 8.03 3.74 0.84
N THR A 108 7.41 2.72 0.25
CA THR A 108 8.02 1.40 0.10
C THR A 108 9.24 1.44 -0.85
N PRO A 109 10.35 0.75 -0.51
CA PRO A 109 10.54 -0.12 0.66
C PRO A 109 11.11 0.57 1.91
N THR A 110 11.79 1.73 1.79
CA THR A 110 12.56 2.33 2.90
C THR A 110 11.68 2.71 4.10
N GLN A 111 10.42 3.06 3.87
CA GLN A 111 9.49 3.40 4.94
C GLN A 111 9.22 2.20 5.86
N GLY A 112 9.30 0.96 5.37
CA GLY A 112 9.21 -0.24 6.22
C GLY A 112 10.35 -0.30 7.23
N ASP A 113 11.59 0.01 6.82
CA ASP A 113 12.75 0.07 7.73
C ASP A 113 12.60 1.19 8.76
N ALA A 114 12.03 2.33 8.35
CA ALA A 114 11.76 3.46 9.24
C ALA A 114 10.68 3.14 10.28
N ILE A 115 9.61 2.45 9.87
CA ILE A 115 8.54 1.96 10.76
C ILE A 115 9.10 0.95 11.77
N ALA A 116 9.88 -0.04 11.31
CA ALA A 116 10.50 -1.02 12.19
C ALA A 116 11.48 -0.40 13.20
N SER A 117 12.13 0.70 12.82
CA SER A 117 13.05 1.44 13.69
C SER A 117 12.38 2.62 14.41
N TYR A 118 11.06 2.77 14.35
CA TYR A 118 10.36 4.01 14.69
C TYR A 118 10.68 4.49 16.11
N SER A 119 10.66 3.59 17.10
CA SER A 119 10.97 3.88 18.50
C SER A 119 12.35 4.53 18.69
N HIS A 120 13.36 4.06 17.96
CA HIS A 120 14.73 4.58 18.01
C HIS A 120 14.92 5.86 17.18
N LEU A 121 14.06 6.06 16.17
CA LEU A 121 14.10 7.21 15.28
C LEU A 121 13.21 8.37 15.76
N PHE A 122 12.31 8.13 16.70
CA PHE A 122 11.32 9.09 17.16
C PHE A 122 11.97 10.40 17.64
N ARG A 123 11.41 11.52 17.17
CA ARG A 123 11.88 12.88 17.53
C ARG A 123 10.72 13.83 17.77
N ARG A 124 9.70 13.76 16.92
CA ARG A 124 8.53 14.63 16.94
C ARG A 124 7.30 13.82 16.54
N SER A 125 6.16 14.17 17.12
CA SER A 125 4.86 13.60 16.73
C SER A 125 4.59 13.85 15.24
N GLU A 126 4.09 12.82 14.55
CA GLU A 126 3.82 12.83 13.11
C GLU A 126 2.32 12.76 12.78
N GLY A 127 1.46 12.64 13.80
CA GLY A 127 0.02 12.46 13.62
C GLY A 127 -0.73 12.36 14.95
N LEU A 128 -1.91 11.76 14.88
CA LEU A 128 -2.79 11.50 16.02
C LEU A 128 -2.56 10.07 16.52
N TYR A 129 -2.26 9.93 17.81
CA TYR A 129 -2.05 8.65 18.49
C TYR A 129 -3.22 8.46 19.43
N LEU A 130 -4.08 7.49 19.15
CA LEU A 130 -5.19 7.12 20.03
C LEU A 130 -4.86 5.78 20.65
N THR A 131 -4.69 5.74 21.97
CA THR A 131 -4.22 4.55 22.69
C THR A 131 -5.35 3.98 23.55
N PHE A 132 -5.49 2.65 23.56
CA PHE A 132 -6.61 1.97 24.22
C PHE A 132 -6.85 2.31 25.70
N PRO A 133 -5.83 2.44 26.58
CA PRO A 133 -6.06 2.81 27.98
C PRO A 133 -6.70 4.20 28.17
N GLU A 134 -6.46 5.11 27.21
CA GLU A 134 -6.94 6.48 27.23
C GLU A 134 -8.24 6.64 26.42
N GLN A 135 -8.94 5.53 26.13
CA GLN A 135 -10.12 5.55 25.28
C GLN A 135 -11.21 6.48 25.80
N ASP A 136 -11.32 6.71 27.11
CA ASP A 136 -12.32 7.60 27.71
C ASP A 136 -12.15 9.07 27.27
N SER A 137 -10.90 9.54 27.13
CA SER A 137 -10.58 10.90 26.65
C SER A 137 -10.50 11.04 25.13
N MET A 138 -10.63 9.94 24.37
CA MET A 138 -10.44 9.91 22.91
C MET A 138 -11.13 11.05 22.14
N GLU A 139 -12.36 11.42 22.52
CA GLU A 139 -13.08 12.52 21.87
C GLU A 139 -12.39 13.87 22.09
N GLN A 140 -11.93 14.13 23.31
CA GLN A 140 -11.17 15.34 23.63
C GLN A 140 -9.85 15.35 22.86
N ASP A 141 -9.09 14.25 22.88
CA ASP A 141 -7.78 14.14 22.22
C ASP A 141 -7.90 14.30 20.70
N PHE A 142 -8.97 13.74 20.12
CA PHE A 142 -9.32 13.93 18.71
C PHE A 142 -9.62 15.41 18.40
N LEU A 143 -10.35 16.11 19.25
CA LEU A 143 -10.71 17.51 19.04
C LEU A 143 -9.50 18.45 19.20
N GLU A 144 -8.58 18.19 20.13
CA GLU A 144 -7.34 18.99 20.28
C GLU A 144 -6.50 19.03 18.99
N GLN A 145 -6.54 17.95 18.19
CA GLN A 145 -5.80 17.88 16.93
C GLN A 145 -6.60 18.34 15.70
N THR A 146 -7.93 18.30 15.77
CA THR A 146 -8.79 18.47 14.59
C THR A 146 -9.61 19.75 14.62
N GLN A 147 -10.05 20.22 15.79
CA GLN A 147 -11.00 21.32 15.93
C GLN A 147 -10.53 22.59 15.20
N GLY A 148 -11.44 23.19 14.43
CA GLY A 148 -11.15 24.40 13.65
C GLY A 148 -10.34 24.17 12.37
N ARG A 149 -10.06 22.91 12.01
CA ARG A 149 -9.45 22.54 10.72
C ARG A 149 -10.53 22.07 9.74
N GLU A 150 -10.27 22.27 8.47
CA GLU A 150 -10.98 21.55 7.40
C GLU A 150 -10.20 20.27 7.12
N ILE A 151 -10.83 19.11 7.26
CA ILE A 151 -10.20 17.80 7.05
C ILE A 151 -11.02 17.02 6.03
N ASP A 152 -10.34 16.56 4.98
CA ASP A 152 -10.92 15.74 3.90
C ASP A 152 -10.46 14.29 3.97
N LEU A 153 -9.37 14.00 4.69
CA LEU A 153 -8.76 12.67 4.71
C LEU A 153 -8.27 12.30 6.10
N PHE A 154 -8.71 11.14 6.57
CA PHE A 154 -8.09 10.42 7.67
C PHE A 154 -7.45 9.16 7.11
N VAL A 155 -6.15 8.97 7.34
CA VAL A 155 -5.48 7.68 7.09
C VAL A 155 -5.18 7.06 8.44
N CYS A 156 -5.78 5.92 8.75
CA CYS A 156 -5.60 5.23 10.01
C CYS A 156 -5.06 3.81 9.82
N THR A 157 -4.34 3.33 10.84
CA THR A 157 -3.85 1.96 10.93
C THR A 157 -3.92 1.49 12.38
N ASP A 158 -4.12 0.19 12.61
CA ASP A 158 -3.82 -0.45 13.90
C ASP A 158 -2.43 -1.12 13.92
N SER A 159 -1.71 -1.02 12.81
CA SER A 159 -0.35 -1.50 12.59
C SER A 159 -0.14 -3.01 12.74
N GLU A 160 -1.20 -3.82 12.68
CA GLU A 160 -1.09 -5.27 12.90
C GLU A 160 -0.45 -6.00 11.71
N ALA A 161 -0.61 -5.47 10.50
CA ALA A 161 -0.14 -6.11 9.28
C ALA A 161 0.59 -5.11 8.37
N ILE A 162 1.59 -4.38 8.90
CA ILE A 162 2.37 -3.43 8.10
C ILE A 162 3.08 -4.16 6.97
N LEU A 163 2.62 -3.98 5.74
CA LEU A 163 3.22 -4.54 4.52
C LEU A 163 3.58 -6.04 4.71
N GLY A 164 4.85 -6.39 4.54
CA GLY A 164 5.40 -7.72 4.86
C GLY A 164 6.29 -7.76 6.09
N ILE A 165 6.26 -6.72 6.94
CA ILE A 165 7.00 -6.67 8.21
C ILE A 165 6.13 -6.95 9.43
N GLY A 166 4.81 -7.10 9.24
CA GLY A 166 3.89 -7.59 10.26
C GLY A 166 3.54 -6.55 11.31
N ASP A 167 3.40 -6.99 12.56
CA ASP A 167 2.98 -6.14 13.68
C ASP A 167 4.09 -5.17 14.09
N GLN A 168 3.83 -3.87 13.99
CA GLN A 168 4.80 -2.81 14.30
C GLN A 168 4.33 -1.87 15.42
N GLY A 169 3.25 -2.23 16.13
CA GLY A 169 2.69 -1.44 17.23
C GLY A 169 2.49 0.04 16.85
N VAL A 170 2.88 0.97 17.73
CA VAL A 170 2.71 2.40 17.45
C VAL A 170 3.53 2.91 16.24
N GLY A 171 4.58 2.18 15.83
CA GLY A 171 5.45 2.57 14.71
C GLY A 171 4.73 2.63 13.37
N GLY A 172 3.61 1.94 13.23
CA GLY A 172 2.78 1.98 12.02
C GLY A 172 2.20 3.36 11.71
N ILE A 173 2.23 4.35 12.61
CA ILE A 173 1.94 5.75 12.22
C ILE A 173 2.72 6.19 10.98
N GLY A 174 3.92 5.63 10.78
CA GLY A 174 4.75 5.84 9.60
C GLY A 174 4.07 5.48 8.28
N ILE A 175 3.19 4.47 8.21
CA ILE A 175 2.48 4.15 6.95
C ILE A 175 1.37 5.18 6.69
N SER A 176 0.60 5.54 7.72
CA SER A 176 -0.46 6.56 7.63
C SER A 176 0.09 7.91 7.16
N THR A 177 1.27 8.31 7.65
CA THR A 177 1.93 9.57 7.26
C THR A 177 2.51 9.53 5.85
N ALA A 178 3.03 8.37 5.45
CA ALA A 178 3.55 8.17 4.10
C ALA A 178 2.41 8.17 3.06
N LYS A 179 1.29 7.51 3.33
CA LYS A 179 0.07 7.58 2.50
C LYS A 179 -0.47 9.00 2.37
N SER A 180 -0.62 9.71 3.49
CA SER A 180 -1.07 11.11 3.47
C SER A 180 -0.16 12.00 2.62
N THR A 181 1.15 11.71 2.63
CA THR A 181 2.14 12.37 1.77
C THR A 181 1.91 12.03 0.28
N MET A 182 1.62 10.78 -0.06
CA MET A 182 1.30 10.36 -1.43
C MET A 182 -0.01 10.99 -1.95
N TYR A 183 -1.05 11.11 -1.12
CA TYR A 183 -2.27 11.86 -1.46
C TYR A 183 -1.97 13.31 -1.82
N THR A 184 -0.99 13.93 -1.18
CA THR A 184 -0.57 15.30 -1.51
C THR A 184 0.22 15.35 -2.82
N LEU A 185 1.21 14.46 -3.00
CA LEU A 185 2.11 14.48 -4.15
C LEU A 185 1.42 14.06 -5.45
N VAL A 186 0.61 12.99 -5.40
CA VAL A 186 0.00 12.35 -6.56
C VAL A 186 -1.46 12.79 -6.70
N GLY A 187 -2.26 12.56 -5.66
CA GLY A 187 -3.68 12.95 -5.64
C GLY A 187 -3.90 14.46 -5.56
N GLY A 188 -2.88 15.19 -5.12
CA GLY A 188 -2.90 16.63 -5.09
C GLY A 188 -3.66 17.29 -3.95
N LEU A 189 -3.97 16.53 -2.91
CA LEU A 189 -4.64 16.98 -1.69
C LEU A 189 -3.82 18.06 -0.97
N ASP A 190 -4.48 19.02 -0.31
CA ASP A 190 -3.79 19.93 0.60
C ASP A 190 -3.33 19.14 1.84
N PRO A 191 -2.03 19.11 2.17
CA PRO A 191 -1.52 18.32 3.29
C PRO A 191 -2.13 18.74 4.64
N SER A 192 -2.58 19.99 4.77
CA SER A 192 -3.22 20.48 5.99
C SER A 192 -4.62 19.92 6.24
N ARG A 193 -5.26 19.37 5.19
CA ARG A 193 -6.58 18.75 5.20
C ARG A 193 -6.51 17.22 5.39
N SER A 194 -5.34 16.71 5.74
CA SER A 194 -5.14 15.30 6.09
C SER A 194 -4.77 15.13 7.58
N VAL A 195 -5.17 13.99 8.15
CA VAL A 195 -4.74 13.54 9.48
C VAL A 195 -4.32 12.09 9.39
N SER A 196 -3.06 11.83 9.75
CA SER A 196 -2.53 10.48 9.92
C SER A 196 -2.81 10.01 11.34
N VAL A 197 -3.34 8.80 11.49
CA VAL A 197 -3.79 8.23 12.76
C VAL A 197 -3.15 6.86 12.98
N VAL A 198 -2.80 6.57 14.22
CA VAL A 198 -2.51 5.21 14.68
C VAL A 198 -3.44 4.88 15.85
N LEU A 199 -4.08 3.71 15.77
CA LEU A 199 -4.92 3.13 16.81
C LEU A 199 -4.06 2.15 17.61
N ASP A 200 -3.41 2.66 18.67
CA ASP A 200 -2.51 1.88 19.50
C ASP A 200 -3.30 1.03 20.51
N VAL A 201 -3.64 -0.18 20.07
CA VAL A 201 -4.33 -1.21 20.86
C VAL A 201 -3.36 -2.22 21.45
N GLY A 202 -2.06 -1.90 21.50
CA GLY A 202 -0.98 -2.81 21.88
C GLY A 202 -0.33 -3.49 20.68
N THR A 203 0.64 -4.36 20.95
CA THR A 203 1.39 -5.12 19.94
C THR A 203 1.66 -6.54 20.43
N ASN A 204 1.60 -7.51 19.53
CA ASN A 204 2.02 -8.90 19.76
C ASN A 204 3.46 -9.15 19.29
N ASN A 205 4.18 -8.10 18.89
CA ASN A 205 5.58 -8.19 18.52
C ASN A 205 6.46 -8.20 19.77
N GLU A 206 6.97 -9.39 20.13
CA GLU A 206 7.83 -9.58 21.29
C GLU A 206 9.12 -8.76 21.22
N ASP A 207 9.68 -8.51 20.04
CA ASP A 207 10.89 -7.67 19.92
C ASP A 207 10.61 -6.24 20.36
N LEU A 208 9.42 -5.71 20.03
CA LEU A 208 8.97 -4.38 20.48
C LEU A 208 8.63 -4.37 21.97
N LEU A 209 7.93 -5.38 22.48
CA LEU A 209 7.59 -5.46 23.91
C LEU A 209 8.83 -5.56 24.81
N ASN A 210 9.90 -6.17 24.32
CA ASN A 210 11.17 -6.31 25.04
C ASN A 210 12.15 -5.15 24.78
N ASP A 211 11.85 -4.23 23.88
CA ASP A 211 12.68 -3.07 23.59
C ASP A 211 12.45 -1.95 24.63
N PRO A 212 13.46 -1.59 25.45
CA PRO A 212 13.32 -0.53 26.45
C PRO A 212 13.08 0.87 25.85
N LEU A 213 13.30 1.05 24.54
CA LEU A 213 13.01 2.28 23.83
C LEU A 213 11.66 2.27 23.12
N TYR A 214 10.89 1.18 23.18
CA TYR A 214 9.56 1.14 22.58
C TYR A 214 8.66 2.26 23.11
N VAL A 215 8.13 3.07 22.20
CA VAL A 215 7.35 4.28 22.53
C VAL A 215 5.84 4.06 22.51
N GLY A 216 5.38 2.85 22.19
CA GLY A 216 3.96 2.50 22.16
C GLY A 216 3.49 1.88 23.46
N TRP A 217 2.20 1.52 23.53
CA TRP A 217 1.63 0.86 24.70
C TRP A 217 2.18 -0.56 24.85
N PRO A 218 2.92 -0.89 25.93
CA PRO A 218 3.69 -2.13 26.05
C PRO A 218 2.82 -3.30 26.55
N PHE A 219 1.70 -3.56 25.87
CA PHE A 219 0.80 -4.67 26.15
C PHE A 219 0.47 -5.42 24.87
N SER A 220 0.13 -6.70 25.02
CA SER A 220 -0.42 -7.50 23.93
C SER A 220 -1.69 -6.88 23.38
N ARG A 221 -1.96 -7.12 22.09
CA ARG A 221 -3.09 -6.52 21.39
C ARG A 221 -4.43 -6.83 22.06
N VAL A 222 -5.24 -5.80 22.24
CA VAL A 222 -6.66 -5.93 22.61
C VAL A 222 -7.42 -6.60 21.46
N ARG A 223 -8.36 -7.48 21.78
CA ARG A 223 -9.14 -8.29 20.84
C ARG A 223 -10.62 -8.28 21.17
N GLY A 224 -11.43 -8.78 20.24
CA GLY A 224 -12.86 -8.98 20.45
C GLY A 224 -13.63 -7.66 20.59
N GLU A 225 -14.64 -7.68 21.45
CA GLU A 225 -15.59 -6.57 21.60
C GLU A 225 -14.92 -5.26 22.07
N GLU A 226 -13.91 -5.35 22.94
CA GLU A 226 -13.19 -4.17 23.42
C GLU A 226 -12.45 -3.45 22.29
N TYR A 227 -11.78 -4.20 21.41
CA TYR A 227 -11.13 -3.66 20.22
C TYR A 227 -12.18 -3.02 19.29
N ASP A 228 -13.31 -3.70 19.09
CA ASP A 228 -14.36 -3.21 18.20
C ASP A 228 -14.99 -1.91 18.69
N ASN A 229 -15.23 -1.80 20.00
CA ASN A 229 -15.76 -0.60 20.61
C ASN A 229 -14.76 0.56 20.53
N PHE A 230 -13.47 0.28 20.69
CA PHE A 230 -12.41 1.27 20.54
C PHE A 230 -12.32 1.82 19.11
N VAL A 231 -12.28 0.94 18.10
CA VAL A 231 -12.26 1.34 16.68
C VAL A 231 -13.55 2.08 16.32
N ASP A 232 -14.72 1.57 16.73
CA ASP A 232 -16.01 2.21 16.46
C ASP A 232 -16.05 3.62 17.05
N LYS A 233 -15.57 3.83 18.28
CA LYS A 233 -15.50 5.17 18.89
C LYS A 233 -14.75 6.15 18.00
N PHE A 234 -13.57 5.79 17.49
CA PHE A 234 -12.83 6.62 16.54
C PHE A 234 -13.61 6.89 15.25
N VAL A 235 -14.18 5.85 14.63
CA VAL A 235 -14.92 5.96 13.36
C VAL A 235 -16.14 6.88 13.53
N GLN A 236 -16.89 6.76 14.64
CA GLN A 236 -18.02 7.64 14.92
C GLN A 236 -17.60 9.10 15.17
N LEU A 237 -16.41 9.35 15.75
CA LEU A 237 -15.88 10.70 15.90
C LEU A 237 -15.57 11.34 14.53
N VAL A 238 -14.99 10.57 13.61
CA VAL A 238 -14.78 11.03 12.22
C VAL A 238 -16.12 11.43 11.58
N ARG A 239 -17.16 10.60 11.71
CA ARG A 239 -18.50 10.93 11.18
C ARG A 239 -19.15 12.13 11.85
N LYS A 240 -19.05 12.22 13.17
CA LYS A 240 -19.68 13.28 13.97
C LYS A 240 -19.12 14.65 13.60
N TYR A 241 -17.81 14.77 13.44
CA TYR A 241 -17.14 16.05 13.24
C TYR A 241 -16.74 16.34 11.79
N TYR A 242 -16.50 15.30 10.99
CA TYR A 242 -16.05 15.40 9.59
C TYR A 242 -16.81 14.42 8.69
N PRO A 243 -18.15 14.51 8.58
CA PRO A 243 -18.98 13.54 7.85
C PRO A 243 -18.69 13.43 6.34
N HIS A 244 -17.92 14.37 5.78
CA HIS A 244 -17.54 14.42 4.37
C HIS A 244 -16.07 14.05 4.11
N SER A 245 -15.31 13.69 5.14
CA SER A 245 -13.94 13.20 4.96
C SER A 245 -13.95 11.75 4.49
N LEU A 246 -12.91 11.39 3.75
CA LEU A 246 -12.57 10.01 3.44
C LEU A 246 -11.85 9.39 4.64
N LEU A 247 -12.32 8.22 5.08
CA LEU A 247 -11.65 7.38 6.05
C LEU A 247 -10.93 6.23 5.35
N HIS A 248 -9.62 6.34 5.28
CA HIS A 248 -8.71 5.36 4.69
C HIS A 248 -8.15 4.45 5.79
N PHE A 249 -8.50 3.17 5.75
CA PHE A 249 -7.92 2.12 6.58
C PHE A 249 -6.71 1.48 5.89
N GLU A 250 -5.58 1.39 6.59
CA GLU A 250 -4.30 0.89 6.06
C GLU A 250 -3.68 -0.14 7.01
N ASP A 251 -3.15 -1.23 6.47
CA ASP A 251 -2.33 -2.23 7.16
C ASP A 251 -2.98 -2.81 8.43
N PHE A 252 -4.31 -2.96 8.40
CA PHE A 252 -5.05 -3.63 9.47
C PHE A 252 -4.83 -5.14 9.44
N GLY A 253 -4.91 -5.79 10.60
CA GLY A 253 -4.83 -7.25 10.71
C GLY A 253 -5.80 -7.94 9.75
N VAL A 254 -5.38 -9.04 9.12
CA VAL A 254 -6.11 -9.68 8.00
C VAL A 254 -7.57 -10.00 8.35
N THR A 255 -7.82 -10.47 9.57
CA THR A 255 -9.17 -10.79 10.08
C THR A 255 -10.02 -9.56 10.37
N ASN A 256 -9.39 -8.41 10.66
CA ASN A 256 -10.06 -7.16 10.99
C ASN A 256 -10.34 -6.31 9.74
N ALA A 257 -9.42 -6.25 8.78
CA ALA A 257 -9.50 -5.35 7.63
C ALA A 257 -10.82 -5.48 6.86
N HIS A 258 -11.23 -6.70 6.48
CA HIS A 258 -12.49 -6.94 5.79
C HIS A 258 -13.71 -6.62 6.66
N ARG A 259 -13.71 -7.10 7.90
CA ARG A 259 -14.82 -6.91 8.84
C ARG A 259 -15.09 -5.44 9.14
N ILE A 260 -14.03 -4.66 9.33
CA ILE A 260 -14.11 -3.20 9.54
C ILE A 260 -14.64 -2.52 8.28
N LEU A 261 -14.10 -2.85 7.09
CA LEU A 261 -14.56 -2.28 5.84
C LEU A 261 -16.06 -2.56 5.62
N ASP A 262 -16.49 -3.81 5.78
CA ASP A 262 -17.89 -4.21 5.58
C ASP A 262 -18.84 -3.53 6.58
N ARG A 263 -18.40 -3.31 7.82
CA ARG A 263 -19.19 -2.61 8.83
C ARG A 263 -19.43 -1.14 8.48
N TYR A 264 -18.45 -0.46 7.89
CA TYR A 264 -18.49 1.01 7.75
C TYR A 264 -18.73 1.54 6.34
N ARG A 265 -18.50 0.73 5.28
CA ARG A 265 -18.59 1.17 3.86
C ARG A 265 -19.92 1.78 3.44
N ASP A 266 -21.03 1.36 4.05
CA ASP A 266 -22.37 1.87 3.71
C ASP A 266 -22.78 3.09 4.55
N THR A 267 -22.01 3.42 5.59
CA THR A 267 -22.34 4.49 6.54
C THR A 267 -21.33 5.64 6.55
N HIS A 268 -20.15 5.41 5.98
CA HIS A 268 -19.05 6.37 5.88
C HIS A 268 -18.46 6.34 4.48
N ALA A 269 -17.84 7.44 4.05
CA ALA A 269 -16.89 7.39 2.95
C ALA A 269 -15.64 6.64 3.44
N ALA A 270 -15.68 5.30 3.39
CA ALA A 270 -14.64 4.42 3.88
C ALA A 270 -13.95 3.70 2.71
N PHE A 271 -12.63 3.58 2.82
CA PHE A 271 -11.78 2.93 1.84
C PHE A 271 -10.72 2.12 2.58
N ASN A 272 -10.43 0.91 2.12
CA ASN A 272 -9.26 0.15 2.56
C ASN A 272 -8.36 -0.11 1.35
N ASP A 273 -7.14 0.42 1.38
CA ASP A 273 -6.26 0.36 0.20
C ASP A 273 -5.69 -1.04 -0.02
N ASP A 274 -5.42 -1.80 1.04
CA ASP A 274 -4.91 -3.17 0.94
C ASP A 274 -5.90 -4.12 0.25
N ILE A 275 -7.20 -3.88 0.42
CA ILE A 275 -8.28 -4.64 -0.19
C ILE A 275 -8.68 -4.02 -1.54
N GLN A 276 -9.18 -2.78 -1.51
CA GLN A 276 -9.83 -2.14 -2.66
C GLN A 276 -8.80 -1.50 -3.60
N GLY A 277 -7.79 -0.81 -3.05
CA GLY A 277 -6.71 -0.20 -3.83
C GLY A 277 -5.89 -1.24 -4.58
N THR A 278 -5.41 -2.26 -3.87
CA THR A 278 -4.68 -3.41 -4.43
C THR A 278 -5.51 -4.12 -5.50
N GLY A 279 -6.81 -4.35 -5.23
CA GLY A 279 -7.71 -4.93 -6.20
C GLY A 279 -7.81 -4.09 -7.48
N ALA A 280 -7.99 -2.77 -7.34
CA ALA A 280 -8.17 -1.85 -8.45
C ALA A 280 -6.92 -1.75 -9.34
N VAL A 281 -5.73 -1.57 -8.75
CA VAL A 281 -4.48 -1.50 -9.53
C VAL A 281 -4.15 -2.84 -10.19
N THR A 282 -4.38 -3.96 -9.50
CA THR A 282 -4.15 -5.30 -10.05
C THR A 282 -5.07 -5.56 -11.24
N LEU A 283 -6.35 -5.21 -11.13
CA LEU A 283 -7.30 -5.30 -12.25
C LEU A 283 -6.83 -4.46 -13.45
N ALA A 284 -6.38 -3.23 -13.23
CA ALA A 284 -5.85 -2.37 -14.30
C ALA A 284 -4.65 -3.02 -15.02
N CYS A 285 -3.71 -3.59 -14.26
CA CYS A 285 -2.57 -4.33 -14.81
C CYS A 285 -3.00 -5.56 -15.61
N ILE A 286 -3.97 -6.34 -15.09
CA ILE A 286 -4.50 -7.53 -15.77
C ILE A 286 -5.19 -7.14 -17.07
N MET A 287 -6.02 -6.10 -17.08
CA MET A 287 -6.70 -5.63 -18.29
C MET A 287 -5.68 -5.21 -19.37
N ALA A 288 -4.63 -4.49 -18.98
CA ALA A 288 -3.55 -4.12 -19.89
C ALA A 288 -2.80 -5.36 -20.43
N ALA A 289 -2.48 -6.31 -19.56
CA ALA A 289 -1.78 -7.54 -19.92
C ALA A 289 -2.62 -8.45 -20.84
N ILE A 290 -3.92 -8.60 -20.58
CA ILE A 290 -4.87 -9.29 -21.45
C ILE A 290 -4.92 -8.61 -22.82
N GLY A 291 -4.94 -7.27 -22.88
CA GLY A 291 -4.89 -6.52 -24.13
C GLY A 291 -3.64 -6.81 -24.97
N VAL A 292 -2.49 -7.09 -24.35
CA VAL A 292 -1.25 -7.50 -25.04
C VAL A 292 -1.28 -8.98 -25.43
N SER A 293 -1.67 -9.85 -24.52
CA SER A 293 -1.71 -11.30 -24.72
C SER A 293 -2.71 -11.70 -25.81
N SER A 294 -3.92 -11.15 -25.78
CA SER A 294 -4.98 -11.45 -26.76
C SER A 294 -4.68 -10.97 -28.19
N ARG A 295 -3.90 -9.89 -28.36
CA ARG A 295 -3.39 -9.45 -29.68
C ARG A 295 -2.34 -10.39 -30.25
N SER A 296 -1.66 -11.13 -29.38
CA SER A 296 -0.60 -12.07 -29.77
C SER A 296 -1.17 -13.47 -30.06
N SER A 297 -2.35 -13.81 -29.52
CA SER A 297 -3.06 -15.09 -29.74
C SER A 297 -3.39 -15.32 -31.21
N VAL A 298 -3.07 -16.51 -31.72
CA VAL A 298 -3.39 -16.91 -33.10
C VAL A 298 -4.84 -17.39 -33.21
N LYS A 299 -5.41 -17.90 -32.10
CA LYS A 299 -6.81 -18.35 -32.03
C LYS A 299 -7.79 -17.24 -31.66
N GLY A 300 -7.31 -16.01 -31.44
CA GLY A 300 -8.14 -14.87 -31.03
C GLY A 300 -8.78 -15.04 -29.65
N GLN A 301 -8.22 -15.92 -28.81
CA GLN A 301 -8.77 -16.30 -27.52
C GLN A 301 -8.41 -15.30 -26.41
N GLY A 302 -9.19 -15.32 -25.31
CA GLY A 302 -8.80 -14.69 -24.05
C GLY A 302 -8.89 -13.16 -24.06
N LYS A 303 -9.92 -12.57 -24.69
CA LYS A 303 -10.11 -11.10 -24.73
C LYS A 303 -10.83 -10.55 -23.51
N ARG A 304 -11.63 -11.37 -22.84
CA ARG A 304 -12.43 -10.99 -21.68
C ARG A 304 -11.75 -11.41 -20.38
N LEU A 305 -12.16 -10.80 -19.28
CA LEU A 305 -11.74 -11.22 -17.94
C LEU A 305 -12.27 -12.63 -17.64
N SER A 306 -13.52 -12.89 -18.01
CA SER A 306 -14.19 -14.18 -17.82
C SER A 306 -13.63 -15.34 -18.67
N ASP A 307 -12.76 -15.06 -19.64
CA ASP A 307 -12.09 -16.07 -20.46
C ASP A 307 -10.79 -16.58 -19.79
N GLN A 308 -10.30 -15.88 -18.78
CA GLN A 308 -9.04 -16.20 -18.10
C GLN A 308 -9.23 -17.24 -17.00
N ARG A 309 -8.10 -17.84 -16.58
CA ARG A 309 -8.00 -18.76 -15.45
C ARG A 309 -7.00 -18.18 -14.45
N TYR A 310 -7.49 -17.81 -13.27
CA TYR A 310 -6.71 -17.09 -12.26
C TYR A 310 -6.30 -18.02 -11.13
N ILE A 311 -5.00 -18.20 -10.94
CA ILE A 311 -4.46 -18.72 -9.68
C ILE A 311 -3.97 -17.54 -8.84
N ILE A 312 -4.40 -17.50 -7.58
CA ILE A 312 -3.93 -16.52 -6.59
C ILE A 312 -3.30 -17.29 -5.43
N LEU A 313 -2.01 -17.07 -5.20
CA LEU A 313 -1.28 -17.59 -4.06
C LEU A 313 -1.33 -16.57 -2.90
N GLY A 314 -1.99 -16.94 -1.82
CA GLY A 314 -2.26 -16.14 -0.63
C GLY A 314 -3.71 -15.63 -0.61
N ALA A 315 -4.53 -16.15 0.31
CA ALA A 315 -5.94 -15.79 0.45
C ALA A 315 -6.19 -14.82 1.63
N GLY A 316 -5.20 -13.98 1.94
CA GLY A 316 -5.35 -12.85 2.86
C GLY A 316 -6.08 -11.65 2.24
N SER A 317 -6.00 -10.48 2.89
CA SER A 317 -6.73 -9.27 2.49
C SER A 317 -6.48 -8.84 1.04
N ALA A 318 -5.22 -8.84 0.61
CA ALA A 318 -4.84 -8.47 -0.75
C ALA A 318 -5.38 -9.48 -1.78
N GLY A 319 -5.15 -10.78 -1.58
CA GLY A 319 -5.58 -11.82 -2.52
C GLY A 319 -7.09 -11.90 -2.67
N MET A 320 -7.82 -11.78 -1.56
CA MET A 320 -9.28 -11.72 -1.57
C MET A 320 -9.80 -10.43 -2.21
N GLY A 321 -9.19 -9.28 -1.91
CA GLY A 321 -9.52 -8.00 -2.55
C GLY A 321 -9.33 -8.02 -4.07
N ILE A 322 -8.23 -8.61 -4.55
CA ILE A 322 -7.97 -8.84 -5.98
C ILE A 322 -9.04 -9.74 -6.60
N ALA A 323 -9.36 -10.88 -5.97
CA ALA A 323 -10.38 -11.80 -6.48
C ALA A 323 -11.76 -11.13 -6.60
N VAL A 324 -12.18 -10.41 -5.55
CA VAL A 324 -13.43 -9.63 -5.53
C VAL A 324 -13.46 -8.58 -6.64
N GLN A 325 -12.40 -7.79 -6.78
CA GLN A 325 -12.37 -6.72 -7.77
C GLN A 325 -12.41 -7.26 -9.21
N ILE A 326 -11.69 -8.35 -9.49
CA ILE A 326 -11.72 -9.00 -10.81
C ILE A 326 -13.09 -9.62 -11.06
N ARG A 327 -13.69 -10.31 -10.09
CA ARG A 327 -15.04 -10.89 -10.20
C ARG A 327 -16.08 -9.83 -10.52
N ASP A 328 -16.09 -8.72 -9.78
CA ASP A 328 -17.07 -7.65 -9.99
C ASP A 328 -16.87 -6.99 -11.35
N ALA A 329 -15.63 -6.87 -11.82
CA ALA A 329 -15.32 -6.45 -13.19
C ALA A 329 -15.82 -7.46 -14.24
N MET A 330 -15.72 -8.77 -14.01
CA MET A 330 -16.31 -9.78 -14.93
C MET A 330 -17.83 -9.66 -14.99
N ILE A 331 -18.51 -9.47 -13.85
CA ILE A 331 -19.97 -9.33 -13.80
C ILE A 331 -20.40 -8.09 -14.59
N THR A 332 -19.73 -6.97 -14.36
CA THR A 332 -20.11 -5.68 -14.95
C THR A 332 -19.68 -5.54 -16.41
N ALA A 333 -18.48 -6.01 -16.79
CA ALA A 333 -17.93 -5.86 -18.13
C ALA A 333 -18.26 -7.03 -19.07
N ASP A 334 -18.25 -8.28 -18.56
CA ASP A 334 -18.46 -9.48 -19.38
C ASP A 334 -19.87 -10.06 -19.25
N GLY A 335 -20.67 -9.59 -18.28
CA GLY A 335 -22.06 -10.00 -18.08
C GLY A 335 -22.23 -11.43 -17.55
N VAL A 336 -21.21 -12.00 -16.91
CA VAL A 336 -21.30 -13.34 -16.29
C VAL A 336 -21.93 -13.29 -14.90
N SER A 337 -22.54 -14.39 -14.46
CA SER A 337 -23.09 -14.48 -13.10
C SER A 337 -21.97 -14.49 -12.05
N LYS A 338 -22.31 -14.10 -10.82
CA LYS A 338 -21.38 -14.15 -9.67
C LYS A 338 -20.77 -15.54 -9.49
N ASP A 339 -21.59 -16.59 -9.56
CA ASP A 339 -21.11 -17.98 -9.40
C ASP A 339 -20.17 -18.40 -10.53
N ALA A 340 -20.48 -18.02 -11.78
CA ALA A 340 -19.62 -18.31 -12.92
C ALA A 340 -18.29 -17.55 -12.84
N ALA A 341 -18.31 -16.30 -12.36
CA ALA A 341 -17.11 -15.51 -12.12
C ALA A 341 -16.26 -16.11 -10.99
N ASN A 342 -16.88 -16.52 -9.87
CA ASN A 342 -16.19 -17.18 -8.75
C ASN A 342 -15.46 -18.45 -9.21
N LEU A 343 -16.05 -19.22 -10.14
CA LEU A 343 -15.44 -20.41 -10.72
C LEU A 343 -14.27 -20.13 -11.68
N ARG A 344 -13.83 -18.87 -11.85
CA ARG A 344 -12.59 -18.52 -12.57
C ARG A 344 -11.35 -18.41 -11.69
N PHE A 345 -11.52 -18.54 -10.38
CA PHE A 345 -10.45 -18.41 -9.40
C PHE A 345 -10.08 -19.77 -8.78
N TRP A 346 -8.79 -19.93 -8.53
CA TRP A 346 -8.18 -21.02 -7.77
C TRP A 346 -7.27 -20.39 -6.73
N MET A 347 -7.78 -20.26 -5.51
CA MET A 347 -7.08 -19.67 -4.38
C MET A 347 -6.21 -20.73 -3.71
N VAL A 348 -4.92 -20.47 -3.54
CA VAL A 348 -3.97 -21.38 -2.88
C VAL A 348 -3.40 -20.68 -1.66
N ASP A 349 -3.49 -21.29 -0.48
CA ASP A 349 -2.92 -20.75 0.77
C ASP A 349 -2.04 -21.80 1.47
N ARG A 350 -1.69 -21.59 2.75
CA ARG A 350 -0.86 -22.49 3.57
C ARG A 350 -1.38 -23.93 3.60
N GLU A 351 -2.69 -24.11 3.54
CA GLU A 351 -3.38 -25.39 3.49
C GLU A 351 -3.40 -26.03 2.09
N GLY A 352 -2.89 -25.35 1.06
CA GLY A 352 -2.99 -25.73 -0.35
C GLY A 352 -4.15 -25.04 -1.06
N LEU A 353 -4.60 -25.62 -2.18
CA LEU A 353 -5.78 -25.15 -2.91
C LEU A 353 -7.01 -25.14 -1.99
N LEU A 354 -7.77 -24.05 -2.02
CA LEU A 354 -8.99 -23.89 -1.24
C LEU A 354 -10.19 -24.51 -1.98
N TYR A 355 -10.72 -25.62 -1.45
CA TYR A 355 -11.93 -26.28 -1.91
C TYR A 355 -12.80 -26.71 -0.74
N HIS A 356 -14.11 -26.79 -0.93
CA HIS A 356 -15.06 -27.13 0.13
C HIS A 356 -16.24 -27.96 -0.41
N PRO A 357 -16.82 -28.88 0.39
CA PRO A 357 -18.00 -29.66 -0.01
C PRO A 357 -19.24 -28.81 -0.28
N SER A 358 -19.45 -27.75 0.51
CA SER A 358 -20.49 -26.74 0.24
C SER A 358 -19.91 -25.59 -0.58
N PHE A 359 -20.60 -25.21 -1.66
CA PHE A 359 -20.26 -24.08 -2.54
C PHE A 359 -20.49 -22.70 -1.88
N GLU A 360 -20.69 -22.66 -0.55
CA GLU A 360 -21.11 -21.47 0.17
C GLU A 360 -19.95 -20.52 0.50
N LYS A 361 -18.70 -21.02 0.49
CA LYS A 361 -17.53 -20.17 0.70
C LYS A 361 -17.09 -19.55 -0.62
N GLU A 362 -17.05 -18.22 -0.65
CA GLU A 362 -16.67 -17.45 -1.82
C GLU A 362 -15.25 -17.81 -2.29
N PHE A 363 -15.08 -17.99 -3.61
CA PHE A 363 -13.83 -18.40 -4.28
C PHE A 363 -13.28 -19.79 -3.95
N TYR A 364 -13.94 -20.59 -3.09
CA TYR A 364 -13.57 -21.99 -2.89
C TYR A 364 -14.01 -22.81 -4.10
N ARG A 365 -13.17 -23.77 -4.50
CA ARG A 365 -13.55 -24.74 -5.54
C ARG A 365 -14.56 -25.76 -5.00
N PRO A 366 -15.51 -26.25 -5.81
CA PRO A 366 -16.35 -27.37 -5.44
C PRO A 366 -15.53 -28.63 -5.19
N ALA A 367 -15.73 -29.31 -4.06
CA ALA A 367 -15.06 -30.61 -3.81
C ALA A 367 -15.43 -31.69 -4.85
N SER A 368 -16.56 -31.53 -5.56
CA SER A 368 -16.95 -32.41 -6.68
C SER A 368 -15.97 -32.40 -7.85
N GLU A 369 -15.06 -31.41 -7.91
CA GLU A 369 -13.96 -31.36 -8.88
C GLU A 369 -12.81 -32.32 -8.50
N LYS A 370 -12.92 -33.07 -7.40
CA LYS A 370 -12.03 -34.18 -7.00
C LYS A 370 -10.56 -33.75 -6.84
N TRP A 371 -10.34 -32.56 -6.30
CA TRP A 371 -9.01 -32.03 -6.03
C TRP A 371 -8.14 -32.96 -5.15
N ASP A 372 -8.76 -33.72 -4.25
CA ASP A 372 -8.07 -34.73 -3.42
C ASP A 372 -7.37 -35.83 -4.24
N GLU A 373 -7.88 -36.15 -5.44
CA GLU A 373 -7.31 -37.19 -6.31
C GLU A 373 -6.07 -36.70 -7.08
N ILE A 374 -5.82 -35.39 -7.10
CA ILE A 374 -4.70 -34.75 -7.80
C ILE A 374 -3.40 -34.82 -6.98
N ILE A 375 -3.50 -35.09 -5.67
CA ILE A 375 -2.37 -35.17 -4.75
C ILE A 375 -1.37 -36.23 -5.22
N ARG A 376 -0.19 -35.79 -5.65
CA ARG A 376 0.91 -36.68 -6.00
C ARG A 376 1.73 -36.96 -4.74
N VAL A 377 1.51 -38.13 -4.13
CA VAL A 377 2.32 -38.59 -2.99
C VAL A 377 3.80 -38.63 -3.39
N GLY A 378 4.63 -37.80 -2.75
CA GLY A 378 6.07 -37.72 -3.02
C GLY A 378 6.85 -37.08 -1.88
N ALA A 379 7.48 -37.95 -1.07
CA ALA A 379 8.52 -37.71 -0.05
C ALA A 379 8.10 -36.93 1.23
N ASP A 380 7.84 -37.73 2.26
CA ASP A 380 7.85 -37.46 3.72
C ASP A 380 6.96 -36.34 4.31
N ASP A 381 6.13 -36.78 5.26
CA ASP A 381 5.34 -36.03 6.26
C ASP A 381 3.99 -35.35 5.87
N ALA A 382 2.92 -36.06 6.24
CA ALA A 382 1.77 -35.58 7.02
C ALA A 382 0.79 -34.50 6.48
N SER A 383 0.92 -33.94 5.27
CA SER A 383 -0.16 -33.10 4.71
C SER A 383 -0.59 -33.50 3.29
N THR A 384 -1.75 -34.15 3.17
CA THR A 384 -2.48 -34.31 1.91
C THR A 384 -3.09 -32.97 1.50
N ARG A 385 -2.34 -32.14 0.77
CA ARG A 385 -2.83 -30.88 0.20
C ARG A 385 -2.46 -30.77 -1.27
N VAL A 386 -3.28 -30.06 -2.04
CA VAL A 386 -2.98 -29.74 -3.44
C VAL A 386 -2.10 -28.50 -3.49
N GLU A 387 -0.85 -28.67 -3.92
CA GLU A 387 0.12 -27.58 -3.94
C GLU A 387 -0.01 -26.70 -5.19
N LEU A 388 0.71 -25.57 -5.19
CA LEU A 388 0.68 -24.60 -6.29
C LEU A 388 1.05 -25.25 -7.64
N LEU A 389 2.10 -26.08 -7.67
CA LEU A 389 2.56 -26.73 -8.89
C LEU A 389 1.51 -27.69 -9.47
N ASP A 390 0.84 -28.46 -8.61
CA ASP A 390 -0.23 -29.37 -9.03
C ASP A 390 -1.42 -28.59 -9.57
N THR A 391 -1.80 -27.51 -8.86
CA THR A 391 -2.86 -26.60 -9.31
C THR A 391 -2.52 -26.00 -10.68
N VAL A 392 -1.29 -25.54 -10.89
CA VAL A 392 -0.85 -24.98 -12.18
C VAL A 392 -0.90 -26.01 -13.30
N LYS A 393 -0.47 -27.24 -13.06
CA LYS A 393 -0.50 -28.33 -14.05
C LYS A 393 -1.92 -28.70 -14.46
N GLU A 394 -2.85 -28.74 -13.51
CA GLU A 394 -4.24 -29.08 -13.78
C GLU A 394 -4.99 -27.93 -14.45
N VAL A 395 -4.93 -26.73 -13.86
CA VAL A 395 -5.70 -25.56 -14.28
C VAL A 395 -5.14 -24.94 -15.56
N LYS A 396 -3.82 -25.02 -15.76
CA LYS A 396 -3.10 -24.35 -16.87
C LYS A 396 -3.45 -22.86 -16.88
N PRO A 397 -3.19 -22.12 -15.81
CA PRO A 397 -3.68 -20.75 -15.65
C PRO A 397 -3.19 -19.82 -16.75
N THR A 398 -3.96 -18.79 -17.07
CA THR A 398 -3.49 -17.68 -17.92
C THR A 398 -2.92 -16.55 -17.08
N VAL A 399 -3.37 -16.42 -15.82
CA VAL A 399 -2.93 -15.41 -14.86
C VAL A 399 -2.51 -16.10 -13.55
N LEU A 400 -1.30 -15.81 -13.09
CA LEU A 400 -0.75 -16.27 -11.82
C LEU A 400 -0.37 -15.07 -10.96
N ILE A 401 -1.01 -14.92 -9.80
CA ILE A 401 -0.85 -13.77 -8.89
C ILE A 401 -0.32 -14.26 -7.55
N GLY A 402 0.70 -13.60 -7.01
CA GLY A 402 1.32 -13.91 -5.73
C GLY A 402 1.16 -12.75 -4.76
N CYS A 403 0.57 -13.01 -3.60
CA CYS A 403 0.38 -12.05 -2.51
C CYS A 403 0.45 -12.77 -1.15
N SER A 404 1.34 -13.77 -1.02
CA SER A 404 1.43 -14.66 0.14
C SER A 404 2.61 -14.38 1.06
N THR A 405 3.55 -13.51 0.66
CA THR A 405 4.88 -13.31 1.25
C THR A 405 5.78 -14.54 1.25
N ALA A 406 5.37 -15.62 0.57
CA ALA A 406 6.18 -16.83 0.42
C ALA A 406 7.26 -16.63 -0.67
N SER A 407 8.39 -16.06 -0.25
CA SER A 407 9.53 -15.79 -1.13
C SER A 407 9.93 -17.03 -1.95
N GLY A 408 10.07 -16.86 -3.26
CA GLY A 408 10.51 -17.94 -4.16
C GLY A 408 9.43 -19.00 -4.47
N ALA A 409 8.18 -18.81 -4.04
CA ALA A 409 7.09 -19.76 -4.29
C ALA A 409 6.77 -19.97 -5.79
N PHE A 410 7.06 -18.99 -6.65
CA PHE A 410 6.96 -19.18 -8.11
C PHE A 410 8.26 -19.79 -8.63
N THR A 411 8.45 -21.08 -8.37
CA THR A 411 9.66 -21.82 -8.77
C THR A 411 9.79 -21.92 -10.29
N GLU A 412 10.97 -22.31 -10.78
CA GLU A 412 11.21 -22.56 -12.21
C GLU A 412 10.22 -23.58 -12.77
N GLU A 413 9.93 -24.65 -12.01
CA GLU A 413 8.99 -25.69 -12.38
C GLU A 413 7.56 -25.16 -12.52
N VAL A 414 7.12 -24.31 -11.58
CA VAL A 414 5.80 -23.67 -11.61
C VAL A 414 5.67 -22.79 -12.84
N VAL A 415 6.64 -21.90 -13.07
CA VAL A 415 6.61 -20.93 -14.17
C VAL A 415 6.71 -21.64 -15.52
N LYS A 416 7.58 -22.65 -15.67
CA LYS A 416 7.68 -23.44 -16.90
C LYS A 416 6.42 -24.24 -17.16
N ALA A 417 5.85 -24.90 -16.15
CA ALA A 417 4.62 -25.67 -16.31
C ALA A 417 3.47 -24.80 -16.87
N MET A 418 3.31 -23.58 -16.34
CA MET A 418 2.35 -22.61 -16.88
C MET A 418 2.67 -22.21 -18.32
N ALA A 419 3.92 -21.82 -18.60
CA ALA A 419 4.32 -21.31 -19.91
C ALA A 419 4.24 -22.36 -21.02
N GLU A 420 4.65 -23.60 -20.73
CA GLU A 420 4.58 -24.74 -21.64
C GLU A 420 3.13 -25.14 -21.93
N ALA A 421 2.28 -25.20 -20.90
CA ALA A 421 0.86 -25.51 -21.07
C ALA A 421 0.16 -24.50 -21.98
N LEU A 422 0.41 -23.19 -21.78
CA LEU A 422 -0.14 -22.14 -22.63
C LEU A 422 0.43 -22.20 -24.05
N GLN A 423 1.72 -22.52 -24.22
CA GLN A 423 2.32 -22.66 -25.55
C GLN A 423 1.70 -23.78 -26.37
N GLN A 424 1.37 -24.90 -25.71
CA GLN A 424 0.70 -26.04 -26.35
C GLN A 424 -0.74 -25.70 -26.72
N GLU A 425 -1.44 -24.91 -25.90
CA GLU A 425 -2.81 -24.47 -26.15
C GLU A 425 -2.88 -23.43 -27.28
N ASP A 426 -2.06 -22.37 -27.21
CA ASP A 426 -1.90 -21.33 -28.23
C ASP A 426 -0.49 -20.69 -28.11
N PRO A 427 0.40 -20.87 -29.10
CA PRO A 427 1.75 -20.30 -29.09
C PRO A 427 1.80 -18.77 -28.92
N GLY A 428 0.73 -18.08 -29.32
CA GLY A 428 0.61 -16.63 -29.23
C GLY A 428 0.23 -16.12 -27.84
N THR A 429 -0.39 -16.96 -27.01
CA THR A 429 -0.80 -16.57 -25.65
C THR A 429 0.43 -16.37 -24.78
N LYS A 430 0.47 -15.25 -24.05
CA LYS A 430 1.54 -14.91 -23.12
C LYS A 430 1.10 -15.19 -21.68
N PRO A 431 1.92 -15.87 -20.85
CA PRO A 431 1.62 -16.03 -19.43
C PRO A 431 1.67 -14.67 -18.73
N ILE A 432 0.65 -14.37 -17.92
CA ILE A 432 0.60 -13.17 -17.08
C ILE A 432 1.01 -13.59 -15.67
N ILE A 433 2.16 -13.13 -15.20
CA ILE A 433 2.74 -13.56 -13.92
C ILE A 433 3.00 -12.33 -13.06
N MET A 434 2.35 -12.26 -11.90
CA MET A 434 2.31 -11.09 -11.03
C MET A 434 2.80 -11.44 -9.63
N PRO A 435 4.12 -11.45 -9.36
CA PRO A 435 4.64 -11.64 -8.01
C PRO A 435 4.58 -10.31 -7.24
N LEU A 436 3.53 -10.11 -6.44
CA LEU A 436 3.17 -8.83 -5.84
C LEU A 436 3.64 -8.65 -4.40
N SER A 437 4.19 -9.69 -3.76
CA SER A 437 4.60 -9.58 -2.36
C SER A 437 5.69 -8.53 -2.12
N ASN A 438 5.50 -7.76 -1.04
CA ASN A 438 6.36 -6.66 -0.62
C ASN A 438 6.94 -6.91 0.78
N PRO A 439 8.14 -6.41 1.10
CA PRO A 439 9.11 -5.78 0.20
C PRO A 439 9.78 -6.81 -0.71
N GLY A 440 10.55 -6.37 -1.72
CA GLY A 440 11.12 -7.24 -2.77
C GLY A 440 11.94 -8.47 -2.34
N LYS A 441 12.33 -8.60 -1.07
CA LYS A 441 12.92 -9.83 -0.49
C LYS A 441 11.89 -10.95 -0.28
N LEU A 442 10.60 -10.63 -0.28
CA LEU A 442 9.48 -11.56 -0.11
C LEU A 442 8.77 -11.90 -1.43
N VAL A 443 9.33 -11.45 -2.56
CA VAL A 443 8.75 -11.64 -3.89
C VAL A 443 8.67 -13.14 -4.25
N GLU A 444 7.56 -13.57 -4.85
CA GLU A 444 7.37 -14.99 -5.20
C GLU A 444 8.35 -15.46 -6.29
N ALA A 445 8.74 -14.58 -7.20
CA ALA A 445 9.87 -14.77 -8.11
C ALA A 445 10.42 -13.44 -8.59
N LYS A 446 11.73 -13.38 -8.82
CA LYS A 446 12.34 -12.20 -9.42
C LYS A 446 11.90 -12.10 -10.89
N PRO A 447 11.61 -10.89 -11.40
CA PRO A 447 11.17 -10.72 -12.78
C PRO A 447 12.20 -11.22 -13.81
N GLU A 448 13.49 -11.12 -13.51
CA GLU A 448 14.57 -11.68 -14.35
C GLU A 448 14.47 -13.20 -14.51
N ASP A 449 14.21 -13.90 -13.41
CA ASP A 449 14.08 -15.35 -13.43
C ASP A 449 12.83 -15.76 -14.21
N VAL A 450 11.69 -15.09 -13.99
CA VAL A 450 10.44 -15.33 -14.75
C VAL A 450 10.64 -15.13 -16.25
N LEU A 451 11.31 -14.05 -16.66
CA LEU A 451 11.62 -13.80 -18.07
C LEU A 451 12.55 -14.87 -18.64
N ARG A 452 13.60 -15.27 -17.89
CA ARG A 452 14.52 -16.33 -18.32
C ARG A 452 13.79 -17.67 -18.51
N TRP A 453 12.99 -18.09 -17.54
CA TRP A 453 12.28 -19.37 -17.56
C TRP A 453 11.20 -19.44 -18.64
N THR A 454 10.65 -18.31 -19.06
CA THR A 454 9.63 -18.24 -20.12
C THR A 454 10.17 -17.85 -21.50
N GLY A 455 11.50 -17.74 -21.65
CA GLY A 455 12.11 -17.28 -22.91
C GLY A 455 11.65 -15.88 -23.33
N GLY A 456 11.41 -14.99 -22.37
CA GLY A 456 10.93 -13.62 -22.58
C GLY A 456 9.46 -13.49 -22.94
N ARG A 457 8.66 -14.57 -22.86
CA ARG A 457 7.24 -14.54 -23.25
C ARG A 457 6.33 -13.95 -22.18
N ALA A 458 6.68 -14.07 -20.90
CA ALA A 458 5.84 -13.62 -19.80
C ALA A 458 5.61 -12.11 -19.80
N LEU A 459 4.40 -11.72 -19.43
CA LEU A 459 4.07 -10.36 -19.02
C LEU A 459 4.18 -10.31 -17.50
N VAL A 460 5.17 -9.56 -17.00
CA VAL A 460 5.54 -9.54 -15.59
C VAL A 460 5.20 -8.20 -14.96
N VAL A 461 4.52 -8.23 -13.81
CA VAL A 461 4.20 -7.06 -13.00
C VAL A 461 4.54 -7.37 -11.54
N THR A 462 5.33 -6.53 -10.89
CA THR A 462 5.78 -6.74 -9.51
C THR A 462 5.12 -5.77 -8.54
N GLY A 463 5.04 -6.12 -7.26
CA GLY A 463 4.58 -5.17 -6.21
C GLY A 463 5.65 -4.13 -5.86
N SER A 464 6.91 -4.58 -5.78
CA SER A 464 8.08 -3.74 -5.49
C SER A 464 8.81 -3.31 -6.78
N PRO A 465 9.58 -2.21 -6.76
CA PRO A 465 10.41 -1.79 -7.88
C PRO A 465 11.61 -2.73 -8.09
N PHE A 466 11.81 -3.21 -9.33
CA PHE A 466 12.98 -4.00 -9.74
C PHE A 466 13.85 -3.32 -10.82
N GLY A 467 13.44 -2.16 -11.33
CA GLY A 467 14.16 -1.44 -12.37
C GLY A 467 14.16 -2.17 -13.72
N ASN A 468 15.24 -1.98 -14.50
CA ASN A 468 15.39 -2.60 -15.81
C ASN A 468 15.97 -4.00 -15.68
N VAL A 469 15.35 -4.95 -16.37
CA VAL A 469 15.86 -6.32 -16.53
C VAL A 469 16.37 -6.47 -17.96
N ASN A 470 17.63 -6.91 -18.12
CA ASN A 470 18.29 -7.16 -19.41
C ASN A 470 18.22 -5.99 -20.44
N MET A 471 18.70 -4.81 -20.03
CA MET A 471 18.87 -3.54 -20.78
C MET A 471 17.66 -2.94 -21.54
N ASP A 472 16.67 -3.72 -21.96
CA ASP A 472 15.57 -3.26 -22.83
C ASP A 472 14.15 -3.53 -22.27
N THR A 473 14.00 -4.27 -21.16
CA THR A 473 12.67 -4.58 -20.59
C THR A 473 12.43 -3.84 -19.27
N TYR A 474 11.43 -2.96 -19.27
CA TYR A 474 10.93 -2.28 -18.07
C TYR A 474 9.88 -3.15 -17.38
N ILE A 475 10.08 -3.46 -16.10
CA ILE A 475 9.11 -4.19 -15.29
C ILE A 475 8.10 -3.21 -14.71
N ALA A 476 6.81 -3.48 -14.95
CA ALA A 476 5.74 -2.66 -14.41
C ALA A 476 5.56 -2.91 -12.91
N GLU A 477 5.17 -1.86 -12.19
CA GLU A 477 4.92 -1.90 -10.75
C GLU A 477 3.41 -1.80 -10.49
N CYS A 478 2.86 -2.77 -9.77
CA CYS A 478 1.48 -2.79 -9.30
C CYS A 478 1.37 -1.94 -8.02
N ASN A 479 1.61 -0.63 -8.16
CA ASN A 479 1.72 0.28 -7.02
C ASN A 479 0.38 0.98 -6.75
N ASN A 480 -0.17 0.76 -5.55
CA ASN A 480 -1.44 1.35 -5.12
C ASN A 480 -1.45 2.89 -5.18
N ALA A 481 -0.29 3.55 -5.13
CA ALA A 481 -0.21 5.01 -5.28
C ALA A 481 -0.68 5.56 -6.64
N LEU A 482 -1.00 4.67 -7.60
CA LEU A 482 -1.59 5.03 -8.90
C LEU A 482 -3.13 5.10 -8.88
N ILE A 483 -3.77 4.59 -7.83
CA ILE A 483 -5.21 4.69 -7.56
C ILE A 483 -5.43 5.87 -6.63
#